data_AF-A0A8S9Q4C5-F1
#
_entry.id   AF-A0A8S9Q4C5-F1
#
_cell.length_a   1.000
_cell.length_b   1.000
_cell.length_c   1.000
_cell.angle_alpha   90.00
_cell.angle_beta   90.00
_cell.angle_gamma   90.00
#
_symmetry.space_group_name_H-M   'P 1'
#
loop_
_entity.id
_entity.type
_entity.pdbx_description
1 polymer ?
#
loop_
_entity_poly.entity_id
_entity_poly.type
_entity_poly.pdbx_seq_one_letter_code
_entity_poly.pdbx_strand_id
1 'polypeptide(L)'
;MTVFLHLLKAIIVEKVFCDLRLKKWLGYRVGCDIYNLHETKRFYFYVVSPDYKPKDLLMKIHVFIATIPDYLADVDHETFKHLRRGADLPDESCMSQELVHDNM
;
A
#
# COMPACT_ATOMS: atom_id res chain seq x y z
N MET A 1 13.27 -1.61 -5.17
CA MET A 1 12.22 -2.03 -4.21
C MET A 1 11.20 -0.91 -3.89
N THR A 2 11.62 0.36 -3.92
CA THR A 2 10.77 1.53 -3.62
C THR A 2 9.55 1.67 -4.54
N VAL A 3 9.72 1.53 -5.86
CA VAL A 3 8.64 1.65 -6.86
C VAL A 3 7.49 0.66 -6.62
N PHE A 4 7.80 -0.57 -6.18
CA PHE A 4 6.80 -1.62 -5.95
C PHE A 4 5.79 -1.23 -4.86
N LEU A 5 6.25 -0.66 -3.75
CA LEU A 5 5.36 -0.25 -2.66
C LEU A 5 4.44 0.90 -3.07
N HIS A 6 4.94 1.84 -3.88
CA HIS A 6 4.13 2.95 -4.42
C HIS A 6 3.08 2.43 -5.39
N LEU A 7 3.42 1.48 -6.26
CA LEU A 7 2.45 0.81 -7.13
C LEU A 7 1.41 0.03 -6.33
N LEU A 8 1.84 -0.76 -5.34
CA LEU A 8 0.91 -1.47 -4.47
C LEU A 8 -0.06 -0.51 -3.78
N LYS A 9 0.44 0.59 -3.21
CA LYS A 9 -0.39 1.65 -2.60
C LYS A 9 -1.42 2.19 -3.60
N ALA A 10 -0.97 2.59 -4.79
CA ALA A 10 -1.84 3.14 -5.82
C ALA A 10 -2.97 2.17 -6.21
N ILE A 11 -2.68 0.88 -6.28
CA ILE A 11 -3.66 -0.15 -6.65
C ILE A 11 -4.66 -0.42 -5.52
N ILE A 12 -4.19 -0.55 -4.27
CA ILE A 12 -5.05 -1.05 -3.18
C ILE A 12 -5.68 0.05 -2.33
N VAL A 13 -5.24 1.31 -2.42
CA VAL A 13 -5.71 2.38 -1.52
C VAL A 13 -7.22 2.58 -1.59
N GLU A 14 -7.80 2.54 -2.79
CA GLU A 14 -9.25 2.66 -2.97
C GLU A 14 -9.97 1.44 -2.41
N LYS A 15 -9.46 0.24 -2.66
CA LYS A 15 -10.02 -1.00 -2.09
C LYS A 15 -9.99 -0.99 -0.56
N VAL A 16 -8.90 -0.52 0.05
CA VAL A 16 -8.79 -0.35 1.51
C VAL A 16 -9.89 0.58 2.01
N PHE A 17 -10.06 1.74 1.37
CA PHE A 17 -11.10 2.69 1.76
C PHE A 17 -12.49 2.08 1.60
N CYS A 18 -12.82 1.54 0.44
CA CYS A 18 -14.14 0.98 0.17
C CYS A 18 -14.49 -0.19 1.09
N ASP A 19 -13.60 -1.16 1.26
CA ASP A 19 -13.92 -2.38 2.01
C ASP A 19 -13.86 -2.16 3.52
N LEU A 20 -12.88 -1.40 4.02
CA LEU A 20 -12.70 -1.20 5.46
C LEU A 20 -13.47 0.02 5.99
N ARG A 21 -13.50 1.14 5.26
CA ARG A 21 -14.21 2.36 5.70
C ARG A 21 -15.69 2.32 5.34
N LEU A 22 -16.03 2.09 4.07
CA LEU A 22 -17.41 2.27 3.59
C LEU A 22 -18.28 1.05 3.84
N LYS A 23 -17.79 -0.16 3.58
CA LYS A 23 -18.59 -1.39 3.74
C LYS A 23 -18.62 -1.86 5.19
N LYS A 24 -17.45 -1.95 5.83
CA LYS A 24 -17.31 -2.50 7.18
C LYS A 24 -17.38 -1.47 8.31
N TRP A 25 -17.37 -0.17 7.99
CA TRP A 25 -17.45 0.92 8.97
C TRP A 25 -16.45 0.79 10.13
N LEU A 26 -15.21 0.37 9.84
CA LEU A 26 -14.26 0.00 10.89
C LEU A 26 -13.74 1.17 11.74
N GLY A 27 -13.86 2.40 11.25
CA GLY A 27 -13.39 3.58 11.96
C GLY A 27 -13.55 4.83 11.13
N TYR A 28 -13.28 6.00 11.70
CA TYR A 28 -13.41 7.26 10.97
C TYR A 28 -12.20 7.57 10.07
N ARG A 29 -11.02 7.05 10.44
CA ARG A 29 -9.78 7.17 9.67
C ARG A 29 -9.26 5.77 9.34
N VAL A 30 -9.20 5.45 8.05
CA VAL A 30 -8.86 4.13 7.54
C VAL A 30 -8.06 4.29 6.26
N GLY A 31 -6.93 3.59 6.15
CA GLY A 31 -6.11 3.67 4.95
C GLY A 31 -4.84 2.84 5.03
N CYS A 32 -3.97 3.08 4.07
CA CYS A 32 -2.63 2.51 4.01
C CYS A 32 -1.62 3.56 3.54
N ASP A 33 -0.38 3.44 3.99
CA ASP A 33 0.70 4.34 3.56
C ASP A 33 2.06 3.65 3.55
N ILE A 34 3.05 4.37 3.01
CA ILE A 34 4.45 3.98 2.98
C ILE A 34 5.19 4.85 3.98
N TYR A 35 5.90 4.21 4.91
CA TYR A 35 6.72 4.88 5.90
C TYR A 35 8.19 4.52 5.72
N ASN A 36 9.07 5.52 5.76
CA ASN A 36 10.51 5.32 5.74
C ASN A 36 11.04 5.34 7.17
N LEU A 37 11.65 4.24 7.61
CA LEU A 37 12.28 4.15 8.92
C LEU A 37 13.68 3.58 8.77
N HIS A 38 14.70 4.36 9.14
CA HIS A 38 16.12 3.95 9.06
C HIS A 38 16.45 3.28 7.73
N GLU A 39 16.26 4.02 6.63
CA GLU A 39 16.50 3.57 5.23
C GLU A 39 15.59 2.42 4.73
N THR A 40 14.77 1.83 5.61
CA THR A 40 13.84 0.77 5.25
C THR A 40 12.47 1.38 4.93
N LYS A 41 12.01 1.20 3.68
CA LYS A 41 10.62 1.50 3.30
C LYS A 41 9.69 0.39 3.77
N ARG A 42 8.61 0.75 4.46
CA ARG A 42 7.60 -0.17 4.99
C ARG A 42 6.22 0.23 4.48
N PHE A 43 5.36 -0.76 4.28
CA PHE A 43 3.95 -0.57 3.98
C PHE A 43 3.13 -0.85 5.25
N TYR A 44 2.19 0.02 5.59
CA TYR A 44 1.34 -0.19 6.75
C TYR A 44 -0.12 0.15 6.47
N PHE A 45 -1.00 -0.53 7.19
CA PHE A 45 -2.42 -0.23 7.27
C PHE A 45 -2.69 0.48 8.58
N TYR A 46 -3.62 1.43 8.58
CA TYR A 46 -4.05 2.11 9.79
C TYR A 46 -5.57 2.19 9.85
N VAL A 47 -6.10 2.01 11.05
CA VAL A 47 -7.51 2.20 11.38
C VAL A 47 -7.58 2.91 12.72
N VAL A 48 -8.33 4.02 12.77
CA VAL A 48 -8.67 4.71 14.01
C VAL A 48 -10.17 4.61 14.21
N SER A 49 -10.55 3.98 15.31
CA SER A 49 -11.92 3.61 15.61
C SER A 49 -12.28 3.92 17.06
N PRO A 50 -13.47 4.50 17.32
CA PRO A 50 -13.96 4.64 18.69
C PRO A 50 -14.61 3.34 19.21
N ASP A 51 -15.04 2.45 18.31
CA ASP A 51 -15.97 1.35 18.65
C ASP A 51 -15.29 -0.02 18.75
N TYR A 52 -14.09 -0.16 18.18
CA TYR A 52 -13.39 -1.44 18.12
C TYR A 52 -12.11 -1.45 18.97
N LYS A 53 -11.87 -2.55 19.66
CA LYS A 53 -10.59 -2.79 20.35
C LYS A 53 -9.49 -3.08 19.31
N PRO A 54 -8.21 -2.76 19.61
CA PRO A 54 -7.11 -2.97 18.68
C PRO A 54 -6.97 -4.41 18.15
N LYS A 55 -7.22 -5.41 19.00
CA LYS A 55 -7.14 -6.83 18.61
C LYS A 55 -8.19 -7.22 17.55
N ASP A 56 -9.40 -6.68 17.66
CA ASP A 56 -10.48 -6.95 16.71
C ASP A 56 -10.20 -6.27 15.36
N LEU A 57 -9.66 -5.05 15.40
CA LEU A 57 -9.20 -4.34 14.20
C LEU A 57 -8.09 -5.12 13.49
N LEU A 58 -7.08 -5.59 14.24
CA LEU A 58 -5.97 -6.36 13.69
C LEU A 58 -6.47 -7.62 12.95
N MET A 59 -7.39 -8.37 13.56
CA MET A 59 -8.00 -9.55 12.93
C MET A 59 -8.75 -9.19 11.64
N LYS A 60 -9.52 -8.10 11.64
CA LYS A 60 -10.26 -7.64 10.45
C LYS A 60 -9.32 -7.16 9.34
N ILE A 61 -8.21 -6.53 9.69
CA ILE A 61 -7.16 -6.13 8.74
C ILE A 61 -6.48 -7.37 8.15
N HIS A 62 -6.15 -8.38 8.96
CA HIS A 62 -5.58 -9.64 8.45
C HIS A 62 -6.52 -10.34 7.45
N VAL A 63 -7.81 -10.42 7.77
CA VAL A 63 -8.82 -10.98 6.86
C VAL A 63 -8.86 -10.19 5.55
N PHE A 64 -8.76 -8.85 5.61
CA PHE A 64 -8.69 -8.03 4.41
C PHE A 64 -7.40 -8.27 3.60
N ILE A 65 -6.24 -8.31 4.25
CA ILE A 65 -4.96 -8.57 3.59
C ILE A 65 -4.99 -9.89 2.82
N ALA A 66 -5.64 -10.91 3.37
CA ALA A 66 -5.81 -12.21 2.71
C ALA A 66 -6.58 -12.12 1.38
N THR A 67 -7.36 -11.06 1.13
CA THR A 67 -8.08 -10.84 -0.14
C THR A 67 -7.30 -10.04 -1.19
N ILE A 68 -6.15 -9.47 -0.80
CA ILE A 68 -5.34 -8.64 -1.71
C ILE A 68 -4.79 -9.45 -2.88
N PRO A 69 -4.23 -10.67 -2.70
CA PRO A 69 -3.68 -11.44 -3.82
C PRO A 69 -4.70 -11.67 -4.94
N ASP A 70 -5.90 -12.12 -4.59
CA ASP A 70 -6.98 -12.37 -5.56
C ASP A 70 -7.40 -11.07 -6.25
N TYR A 71 -7.55 -9.98 -5.49
CA TYR A 71 -7.86 -8.68 -6.07
C TYR A 71 -6.79 -8.21 -7.07
N LEU A 72 -5.51 -8.40 -6.76
CA LEU A 72 -4.41 -8.03 -7.65
C LEU A 72 -4.40 -8.89 -8.93
N ALA A 73 -4.79 -10.16 -8.84
CA ALA A 73 -4.90 -11.04 -10.00
C ALA A 73 -6.02 -10.61 -10.96
N ASP A 74 -7.07 -9.98 -10.42
CA ASP A 74 -8.22 -9.49 -11.20
C ASP A 74 -7.99 -8.11 -11.83
N VAL A 75 -6.89 -7.41 -11.51
CA VAL A 75 -6.58 -6.10 -12.12
C VAL A 75 -6.15 -6.29 -13.57
N ASP A 76 -7.00 -5.88 -14.51
CA ASP A 76 -6.69 -5.93 -15.93
C ASP A 76 -5.57 -4.93 -16.32
N HIS A 77 -5.00 -5.14 -17.50
CA HIS A 77 -3.85 -4.38 -17.98
C HIS A 77 -4.13 -2.88 -18.16
N GLU A 78 -5.33 -2.49 -18.59
CA GLU A 78 -5.65 -1.08 -18.80
C GLU A 78 -5.90 -0.37 -17.48
N THR A 79 -6.58 -1.03 -16.54
CA THR A 79 -6.71 -0.54 -15.16
C THR A 79 -5.33 -0.40 -14.50
N PHE A 80 -4.45 -1.39 -14.65
CA PHE A 80 -3.08 -1.31 -14.13
C PHE A 80 -2.30 -0.12 -14.72
N LYS A 81 -2.37 0.11 -16.03
CA LYS A 81 -1.72 1.27 -16.67
C LYS A 81 -2.25 2.59 -16.11
N HIS A 82 -3.56 2.70 -15.92
CA HIS A 82 -4.16 3.91 -15.37
C HIS A 82 -3.67 4.18 -13.95
N LEU A 83 -3.72 3.17 -13.08
CA LEU A 83 -3.26 3.26 -11.69
C LEU A 83 -1.75 3.56 -11.60
N ARG A 84 -0.94 2.96 -12.47
CA ARG A 84 0.50 3.24 -12.54
C ARG A 84 0.80 4.68 -12.94
N ARG A 85 0.05 5.26 -13.89
CA ARG A 85 0.24 6.66 -14.32
C ARG A 85 -0.14 7.65 -13.24
N GLY A 86 -1.15 7.34 -12.42
CA GLY A 86 -1.57 8.16 -11.30
C GLY A 86 -0.77 7.93 -10.01
N ALA A 87 0.16 6.97 -10.00
CA ALA A 87 0.97 6.69 -8.83
C ALA A 87 2.07 7.76 -8.65
N ASP A 88 2.24 8.26 -7.43
CA ASP A 88 3.37 9.10 -7.04
C ASP A 88 4.65 8.26 -6.99
N LEU A 89 5.21 7.95 -8.15
CA LEU A 89 6.44 7.16 -8.27
C LEU A 89 7.65 8.03 -7.94
N PRO A 90 8.62 7.53 -7.16
CA PRO A 90 9.86 8.27 -6.91
C PRO A 90 10.61 8.47 -8.23
N ASP A 91 11.19 9.67 -8.41
CA ASP A 91 11.96 10.03 -9.60
C ASP A 91 13.21 9.14 -9.70
N GLU A 92 13.39 8.48 -10.85
CA GLU A 92 14.46 7.48 -11.04
C GLU A 92 15.87 8.11 -11.07
N SER A 93 15.97 9.44 -11.15
CA SER A 93 17.22 10.20 -11.17
C SER A 93 18.06 10.07 -9.89
N CYS A 94 17.45 9.66 -8.77
CA CYS A 94 18.14 9.52 -7.48
C CYS A 94 18.71 8.11 -7.23
N MET A 95 18.49 7.14 -8.13
CA MET A 95 18.85 5.73 -7.92
C MET A 95 20.16 5.31 -8.62
N SER A 96 20.92 6.24 -9.19
CA SER A 96 22.04 5.93 -10.09
C SER A 96 23.46 6.07 -9.52
N GLN A 97 23.68 6.24 -8.21
CA GLN A 97 25.03 6.53 -7.69
C GLN A 97 25.70 5.48 -6.79
N GLU A 98 25.06 4.38 -6.41
CA GLU A 98 25.69 3.43 -5.47
C GLU A 98 26.28 2.14 -6.09
N LEU A 99 26.44 2.05 -7.41
CA LEU A 99 27.00 0.83 -8.05
C LEU A 99 28.11 1.05 -9.09
N VAL A 100 28.83 2.19 -9.05
CA VAL A 100 29.99 2.40 -9.94
C VAL A 100 31.23 2.81 -9.15
N HIS A 101 31.58 2.07 -8.10
CA HIS A 101 32.95 2.07 -7.55
C HIS A 101 33.18 0.77 -6.77
N ASP A 102 33.29 -0.36 -7.48
CA ASP A 102 33.97 -1.56 -6.97
C ASP A 102 34.29 -2.49 -8.15
N ASN A 103 35.23 -2.04 -8.99
CA ASN A 103 36.06 -2.91 -9.81
C ASN A 103 37.33 -2.12 -10.14
N MET A 104 38.31 -2.24 -9.23
CA MET A 104 39.72 -1.97 -9.49
C MET A 104 40.40 -3.30 -9.76
#